data_AF-A0A4S4LKY9-F1
#
_entry.id   AF-A0A4S4LKY9-F1
#
_cell.length_a   1.000
_cell.length_b   1.000
_cell.length_c   1.000
_cell.angle_alpha   90.00
_cell.angle_beta   90.00
_cell.angle_gamma   90.00
#
_symmetry.space_group_name_H-M   'P 1'
#
loop_
_entity.id
_entity.type
_entity.pdbx_description
1 polymer ?
#
loop_
_entity_poly.entity_id
_entity_poly.type
_entity_poly.pdbx_seq_one_letter_code
_entity_poly.pdbx_strand_id
1 'polypeptide(L)'
;MLYLTKDEFPIFVPFGVIGFYRYLWYCIRLLASFVYRPVPLPENPTYIASEDVTIIVPTIDAGEEFKEAAHSWLVGKPKEIIIITEEKMLGPLQDLANAVDPERIRVLTVPFANKRLQMAHGIKNTTTDIIVFADDDAIWPPTLLSYTLACFEDQKVGGVGTSQRVQPVGERMTVWEVLAAFRLTIRNIEISSSTHIDGGLPCLSGRTAAYRTVILKDPEFLHEFTHDYWLGKYHLNSGDDKFLTRWMVTHGWSTWTNFFNPFTLLAGPGLVAYIVYKSTIPTDQGGFHLPWWNVIVCYLVWLTATRTGKLLPHLWNRPQDVIYVPAFILFGYYFAIMKIYALFTLHETGWGTRAGIGDPTAATAAADKGSEPMQDLKGFPPPPQRYQDMPAPAPQYPQTLQLPVEMQVGYAR
;
A
#
# COMPACT_ATOMS: atom_id res chain seq x y z
N MET A 1 6.60 39.86 9.59
CA MET A 1 7.06 39.04 10.73
C MET A 1 5.82 38.57 11.45
N LEU A 2 5.46 37.28 11.38
CA LEU A 2 4.30 36.75 12.11
C LEU A 2 4.63 36.75 13.60
N TYR A 3 4.19 37.77 14.34
CA TYR A 3 4.20 37.78 15.81
C TYR A 3 3.15 36.76 16.29
N LEU A 4 3.55 35.49 16.36
CA LEU A 4 2.64 34.37 16.64
C LEU A 4 2.30 34.18 18.13
N THR A 5 2.88 34.98 19.02
CA THR A 5 2.48 35.10 20.42
C THR A 5 2.84 36.49 20.89
N LYS A 6 1.89 37.22 21.48
CA LYS A 6 2.17 38.40 22.30
C LYS A 6 3.16 37.95 23.40
N ASP A 7 4.17 38.76 23.74
CA ASP A 7 5.26 38.42 24.69
C ASP A 7 4.80 38.04 26.11
N GLU A 8 3.48 38.04 26.35
CA GLU A 8 2.82 37.67 27.59
C GLU A 8 2.60 36.16 27.75
N PHE A 9 2.80 35.33 26.72
CA PHE A 9 2.62 33.88 26.83
C PHE A 9 3.86 33.19 27.40
N PRO A 10 3.76 32.47 28.55
CA PRO A 10 4.91 31.82 29.20
C PRO A 10 5.29 30.46 28.58
N ILE A 11 4.60 30.03 27.51
CA ILE A 11 4.79 28.72 26.88
C ILE A 11 4.95 28.86 25.37
N PHE A 12 5.85 28.06 24.80
CA PHE A 12 5.98 27.95 23.35
C PHE A 12 4.90 27.03 22.80
N VAL A 13 4.04 27.56 21.92
CA VAL A 13 3.04 26.74 21.22
C VAL A 13 3.51 26.55 19.78
N PRO A 14 4.00 25.36 19.40
CA PRO A 14 4.41 25.05 18.02
C PRO A 14 3.22 24.86 17.05
N PHE A 15 2.15 25.62 17.28
CA PHE A 15 0.91 25.62 16.50
C PHE A 15 0.89 26.86 15.59
N GLY A 16 1.76 26.85 14.58
CA GLY A 16 1.68 27.83 13.49
C GLY A 16 0.58 27.47 12.50
N VAL A 17 0.43 28.30 11.46
CA VAL A 17 -0.51 28.06 10.33
C VAL A 17 -0.34 26.65 9.74
N ILE A 18 0.91 26.19 9.59
CA ILE A 18 1.25 24.85 9.09
C ILE A 18 0.76 23.76 10.06
N GLY A 19 0.90 23.97 11.37
CA GLY A 19 0.41 23.06 12.39
C GLY A 19 -1.12 22.94 12.32
N PHE A 20 -1.82 24.08 12.40
CA PHE A 20 -3.28 24.14 12.29
C PHE A 20 -3.78 23.43 11.03
N TYR A 21 -3.24 23.76 9.86
CA TYR A 21 -3.62 23.12 8.59
C TYR A 21 -3.46 21.60 8.63
N ARG A 22 -2.33 21.09 9.16
CA ARG A 22 -2.06 19.65 9.22
C ARG A 22 -3.01 18.91 10.16
N TYR A 23 -3.35 19.49 11.31
CA TYR A 23 -4.24 18.84 12.28
C TYR A 23 -5.69 18.99 11.88
N LEU A 24 -6.09 20.11 11.26
CA LEU A 24 -7.40 20.25 10.62
C LEU A 24 -7.62 19.14 9.59
N TRP A 25 -6.69 18.97 8.65
CA TRP A 25 -6.78 17.88 7.66
C TRP A 25 -6.75 16.49 8.29
N TYR A 26 -5.99 16.29 9.37
CA TYR A 26 -6.00 15.02 10.09
C TYR A 26 -7.37 14.74 10.73
N CYS A 27 -8.00 15.74 11.35
CA CYS A 27 -9.36 15.61 11.90
C CYS A 27 -10.38 15.32 10.80
N ILE A 28 -10.30 16.00 9.64
CA ILE A 28 -11.17 15.72 8.49
C ILE A 28 -11.03 14.26 8.04
N ARG A 29 -9.78 13.76 7.92
CA ARG A 29 -9.51 12.37 7.54
C ARG A 29 -10.07 11.37 8.56
N LEU A 30 -9.92 11.64 9.86
CA LEU A 30 -10.49 10.80 10.90
C LEU A 30 -12.02 10.75 10.81
N LEU A 31 -12.67 11.91 10.64
CA LEU A 31 -14.12 11.97 10.50
C LEU A 31 -14.58 11.22 9.25
N ALA A 32 -13.94 11.44 8.10
CA ALA A 32 -14.24 10.75 6.85
C ALA A 32 -14.05 9.23 6.96
N SER A 33 -12.97 8.77 7.60
CA SER A 33 -12.72 7.36 7.88
C SER A 33 -13.78 6.77 8.81
N PHE A 34 -14.24 7.52 9.81
CA PHE A 34 -15.26 7.08 10.75
C PHE A 34 -16.65 6.92 10.10
N VAL A 35 -16.99 7.78 9.14
CA VAL A 35 -18.26 7.68 8.40
C VAL A 35 -18.18 6.81 7.14
N TYR A 36 -16.99 6.36 6.76
CA TYR A 36 -16.79 5.44 5.63
C TYR A 36 -17.59 4.16 5.84
N ARG A 37 -18.22 3.70 4.77
CA ARG A 37 -18.94 2.43 4.73
C ARG A 37 -18.41 1.59 3.57
N PRO A 38 -18.16 0.30 3.80
CA PRO A 38 -17.79 -0.61 2.73
C PRO A 38 -18.95 -0.77 1.75
N VAL A 39 -18.62 -1.14 0.52
CA VAL A 39 -19.61 -1.50 -0.50
C VAL A 39 -20.43 -2.70 0.05
N PRO A 40 -21.77 -2.62 0.07
CA PRO A 40 -22.60 -3.73 0.52
C PRO A 40 -22.44 -4.93 -0.42
N LEU A 41 -22.58 -6.14 0.12
CA LEU A 41 -22.66 -7.33 -0.72
C LEU A 41 -23.95 -7.28 -1.55
N PRO A 42 -23.87 -7.50 -2.88
CA PRO A 42 -25.06 -7.57 -3.72
C PRO A 42 -25.89 -8.82 -3.40
N GLU A 43 -27.22 -8.72 -3.50
CA GLU A 43 -28.11 -9.88 -3.33
C GLU A 43 -27.90 -10.93 -4.43
N ASN A 44 -27.63 -10.46 -5.66
CA ASN A 44 -27.32 -11.28 -6.82
C ASN A 44 -25.97 -10.82 -7.40
N PRO A 45 -24.84 -11.38 -6.92
CA PRO A 45 -23.52 -10.99 -7.41
C PRO A 45 -23.34 -11.33 -8.89
N THR A 46 -22.79 -10.40 -9.66
CA THR A 46 -22.41 -10.64 -11.06
C THR A 46 -21.18 -11.54 -11.13
N TYR A 47 -20.22 -11.35 -10.22
CA TYR A 47 -18.97 -12.10 -10.19
C TYR A 47 -19.00 -13.22 -9.14
N ILE A 48 -18.70 -14.44 -9.57
CA ILE A 48 -18.62 -15.63 -8.73
C ILE A 48 -17.16 -16.06 -8.62
N ALA A 49 -16.62 -16.10 -7.39
CA ALA A 49 -15.19 -16.37 -7.17
C ALA A 49 -14.69 -17.66 -7.84
N SER A 50 -15.49 -18.74 -7.85
CA SER A 50 -15.12 -20.02 -8.44
C SER A 50 -15.09 -20.03 -9.97
N GLU A 51 -15.61 -19.00 -10.62
CA GLU A 51 -15.70 -18.88 -12.08
C GLU A 51 -14.83 -17.73 -12.59
N ASP A 52 -14.78 -16.63 -11.83
CA ASP A 52 -14.29 -15.34 -12.29
C ASP A 52 -13.01 -14.87 -11.59
N VAL A 53 -12.46 -15.63 -10.65
CA VAL A 53 -11.26 -15.22 -9.89
C VAL A 53 -10.10 -16.18 -10.09
N THR A 54 -8.97 -15.63 -10.56
CA THR A 54 -7.65 -16.28 -10.49
C THR A 54 -6.75 -15.51 -9.54
N ILE A 55 -6.17 -16.21 -8.57
CA ILE A 55 -5.18 -15.62 -7.67
C ILE A 55 -3.79 -15.83 -8.27
N ILE A 56 -3.01 -14.76 -8.39
CA ILE A 56 -1.63 -14.80 -8.89
C ILE A 56 -0.67 -14.55 -7.74
N VAL A 57 0.24 -15.50 -7.51
CA VAL A 57 1.18 -15.47 -6.39
C VAL A 57 2.62 -15.56 -6.90
N PRO A 58 3.30 -14.42 -7.12
CA PRO A 58 4.72 -14.42 -7.45
C PRO A 58 5.55 -14.70 -6.17
N THR A 59 6.25 -15.82 -6.11
CA THR A 59 7.06 -16.20 -4.94
C THR A 59 8.33 -16.94 -5.32
N ILE A 60 9.29 -16.96 -4.39
CA ILE A 60 10.48 -17.82 -4.38
C ILE A 60 10.64 -18.55 -3.03
N ASP A 61 9.57 -18.62 -2.23
CA ASP A 61 9.56 -19.19 -0.87
C ASP A 61 8.45 -20.24 -0.77
N ALA A 62 8.81 -21.43 -0.25
CA ALA A 62 7.95 -22.60 -0.10
C ALA A 62 7.65 -22.91 1.38
N GLY A 63 7.79 -21.92 2.27
CA GLY A 63 7.63 -22.08 3.71
C GLY A 63 6.20 -22.39 4.18
N GLU A 64 6.05 -22.74 5.46
CA GLU A 64 4.75 -23.06 6.08
C GLU A 64 3.78 -21.86 6.08
N GLU A 65 4.29 -20.63 6.14
CA GLU A 65 3.48 -19.42 6.04
C GLU A 65 2.70 -19.36 4.71
N PHE A 66 3.30 -19.86 3.62
CA PHE A 66 2.60 -19.96 2.34
C PHE A 66 1.40 -20.90 2.44
N LYS A 67 1.55 -22.06 3.08
CA LYS A 67 0.45 -23.03 3.20
C LYS A 67 -0.70 -22.45 3.99
N GLU A 68 -0.40 -21.77 5.10
CA GLU A 68 -1.39 -21.06 5.90
C GLU A 68 -2.14 -20.01 5.06
N ALA A 69 -1.40 -19.18 4.32
CA ALA A 69 -1.97 -18.17 3.44
C ALA A 69 -2.84 -18.81 2.34
N ALA A 70 -2.35 -19.85 1.67
CA ALA A 70 -3.07 -20.57 0.62
C ALA A 70 -4.37 -21.21 1.11
N HIS A 71 -4.36 -21.83 2.29
CA HIS A 71 -5.58 -22.34 2.90
C HIS A 71 -6.60 -21.22 3.16
N SER A 72 -6.15 -20.04 3.60
CA SER A 72 -7.04 -18.89 3.81
C SER A 72 -7.66 -18.39 2.50
N TRP A 73 -6.92 -18.41 1.38
CA TRP A 73 -7.42 -18.01 0.06
C TRP A 73 -8.47 -18.99 -0.47
N LEU A 74 -8.24 -20.29 -0.28
CA LEU A 74 -9.13 -21.36 -0.73
C LEU A 74 -10.51 -21.34 -0.04
N VAL A 75 -10.63 -20.74 1.15
CA VAL A 75 -11.93 -20.50 1.79
C VAL A 75 -12.86 -19.68 0.89
N GLY A 76 -12.30 -18.71 0.16
CA GLY A 76 -13.03 -17.89 -0.79
C GLY A 76 -13.40 -18.61 -2.10
N LYS A 77 -12.96 -19.87 -2.27
CA LYS A 77 -13.23 -20.73 -3.43
C LYS A 77 -12.91 -20.08 -4.79
N PRO A 78 -11.71 -19.51 -5.00
CA PRO A 78 -11.32 -19.02 -6.32
C PRO A 78 -11.34 -20.15 -7.36
N LYS A 79 -11.43 -19.80 -8.65
CA LYS A 79 -11.35 -20.78 -9.74
C LYS A 79 -10.02 -21.52 -9.72
N GLU A 80 -8.92 -20.77 -9.65
CA GLU A 80 -7.56 -21.31 -9.59
C GLU A 80 -6.61 -20.35 -8.87
N ILE A 81 -5.48 -20.89 -8.41
CA ILE A 81 -4.34 -20.16 -7.88
C ILE A 81 -3.15 -20.50 -8.79
N ILE A 82 -2.52 -19.47 -9.36
CA ILE A 82 -1.32 -19.61 -10.17
C ILE A 82 -0.13 -19.10 -9.36
N ILE A 83 0.72 -20.03 -8.96
CA ILE A 83 2.02 -19.75 -8.37
C ILE A 83 3.00 -19.53 -9.51
N ILE A 84 3.74 -18.42 -9.52
CA ILE A 84 4.81 -18.21 -10.48
C ILE A 84 6.12 -18.06 -9.72
N THR A 85 7.08 -18.93 -10.03
CA THR A 85 8.39 -19.00 -9.35
C THR A 85 9.53 -19.08 -10.35
N GLU A 86 10.75 -19.15 -9.87
CA GLU A 86 11.91 -19.44 -10.72
C GLU A 86 12.14 -20.96 -10.87
N GLU A 87 12.77 -21.38 -11.97
CA GLU A 87 12.93 -22.81 -12.31
C GLU A 87 13.52 -23.66 -11.18
N LYS A 88 14.50 -23.14 -10.41
CA LYS A 88 15.09 -23.88 -9.27
C LYS A 88 14.12 -24.14 -8.12
N MET A 89 13.03 -23.39 -8.02
CA MET A 89 12.02 -23.50 -6.97
C MET A 89 10.78 -24.29 -7.41
N LEU A 90 10.77 -24.84 -8.64
CA LEU A 90 9.65 -25.62 -9.16
C LEU A 90 9.31 -26.81 -8.28
N GLY A 91 10.29 -27.65 -7.93
CA GLY A 91 10.07 -28.85 -7.11
C GLY A 91 9.40 -28.54 -5.76
N PRO A 92 10.02 -27.70 -4.91
CA PRO A 92 9.45 -27.34 -3.62
C PRO A 92 8.04 -26.74 -3.69
N LEU A 93 7.76 -25.87 -4.68
CA LEU A 93 6.42 -25.28 -4.83
C LEU A 93 5.41 -26.20 -5.47
N GLN A 94 5.82 -27.15 -6.31
CA GLN A 94 4.94 -28.18 -6.82
C GLN A 94 4.54 -29.15 -5.70
N ASP A 95 5.47 -29.52 -4.82
CA ASP A 95 5.17 -30.33 -3.64
C ASP A 95 4.21 -29.61 -2.70
N LEU A 96 4.40 -28.30 -2.51
CA LEU A 96 3.48 -27.46 -1.75
C LEU A 96 2.08 -27.44 -2.41
N ALA A 97 2.00 -27.19 -3.70
CA ALA A 97 0.73 -27.16 -4.44
C ALA A 97 -0.01 -28.50 -4.30
N ASN A 98 0.72 -29.61 -4.46
CA ASN A 98 0.19 -30.97 -4.31
C ASN A 98 -0.31 -31.27 -2.90
N ALA A 99 0.34 -30.72 -1.87
CA ALA A 99 -0.04 -30.91 -0.48
C ALA A 99 -1.26 -30.07 -0.07
N VAL A 100 -1.45 -28.89 -0.68
CA VAL A 100 -2.53 -27.96 -0.32
C VAL A 100 -3.80 -28.24 -1.14
N ASP A 101 -3.72 -28.14 -2.48
CA ASP A 101 -4.84 -28.39 -3.40
C ASP A 101 -4.31 -28.56 -4.84
N PRO A 102 -4.01 -29.79 -5.30
CA PRO A 102 -3.48 -30.04 -6.64
C PRO A 102 -4.48 -29.76 -7.77
N GLU A 103 -5.79 -29.65 -7.47
CA GLU A 103 -6.81 -29.38 -8.49
C GLU A 103 -6.87 -27.88 -8.81
N ARG A 104 -6.69 -27.02 -7.80
CA ARG A 104 -6.80 -25.56 -7.95
C ARG A 104 -5.48 -24.82 -8.04
N ILE A 105 -4.39 -25.41 -7.56
CA ILE A 105 -3.08 -24.73 -7.51
C ILE A 105 -2.20 -25.23 -8.66
N ARG A 106 -1.84 -24.31 -9.56
CA ARG A 106 -0.91 -24.55 -10.66
C ARG A 106 0.38 -23.78 -10.44
N VAL A 107 1.51 -24.42 -10.72
CA VAL A 107 2.84 -23.80 -10.64
C VAL A 107 3.37 -23.54 -12.05
N LEU A 108 3.81 -22.31 -12.29
CA LEU A 108 4.50 -21.87 -13.50
C LEU A 108 5.88 -21.36 -13.14
N THR A 109 6.78 -21.36 -14.12
CA THR A 109 8.17 -20.94 -13.93
C THR A 109 8.58 -19.84 -14.88
N VAL A 110 9.46 -18.96 -14.40
CA VAL A 110 10.26 -18.06 -15.21
C VAL A 110 11.75 -18.43 -15.05
N PRO A 111 12.62 -18.11 -16.02
CA PRO A 111 14.04 -18.49 -15.95
C PRO A 111 14.77 -17.93 -14.73
N PHE A 112 14.39 -16.72 -14.28
CA PHE A 112 15.03 -16.03 -13.18
C PHE A 112 14.00 -15.29 -12.31
N ALA A 113 14.22 -15.26 -10.99
CA ALA A 113 13.37 -14.54 -10.05
C ALA A 113 13.27 -13.05 -10.41
N ASN A 114 12.05 -12.60 -10.69
CA ASN A 114 11.72 -11.21 -10.95
C ASN A 114 10.20 -11.04 -10.77
N LYS A 115 9.79 -10.31 -9.72
CA LYS A 115 8.38 -10.19 -9.35
C LYS A 115 7.50 -9.69 -10.50
N ARG A 116 7.96 -8.70 -11.27
CA ARG A 116 7.17 -8.15 -12.41
C ARG A 116 7.05 -9.15 -13.56
N LEU A 117 8.13 -9.87 -13.91
CA LEU A 117 8.07 -10.92 -14.93
C LEU A 117 7.19 -12.09 -14.48
N GLN A 118 7.28 -12.48 -13.21
CA GLN A 118 6.43 -13.50 -12.61
C GLN A 118 4.95 -13.10 -12.69
N MET A 119 4.62 -11.86 -12.33
CA MET A 119 3.27 -11.32 -12.45
C MET A 119 2.80 -11.26 -13.91
N ALA A 120 3.62 -10.77 -14.84
CA ALA A 120 3.29 -10.71 -16.27
C ALA A 120 3.03 -12.11 -16.86
N HIS A 121 3.82 -13.10 -16.47
CA HIS A 121 3.61 -14.49 -16.87
C HIS A 121 2.30 -15.05 -16.32
N GLY A 122 1.97 -14.75 -15.05
CA GLY A 122 0.68 -15.10 -14.46
C GLY A 122 -0.51 -14.45 -15.18
N ILE A 123 -0.41 -13.15 -15.51
CA ILE A 123 -1.46 -12.41 -16.23
C ILE A 123 -1.75 -13.07 -17.58
N LYS A 124 -0.70 -13.38 -18.35
CA LYS A 124 -0.82 -14.03 -19.67
C LYS A 124 -1.51 -15.39 -19.59
N ASN A 125 -1.30 -16.12 -18.49
CA ASN A 125 -1.85 -17.46 -18.26
C ASN A 125 -3.19 -17.48 -17.51
N THR A 126 -3.75 -16.32 -17.18
CA THR A 126 -5.06 -16.21 -16.52
C THR A 126 -6.19 -16.21 -17.53
N THR A 127 -7.33 -16.84 -17.21
CA THR A 127 -8.51 -16.90 -18.10
C THR A 127 -9.76 -16.22 -17.54
N THR A 128 -9.73 -15.84 -16.27
CA THR A 128 -10.85 -15.28 -15.53
C THR A 128 -10.96 -13.77 -15.68
N ASP A 129 -12.11 -13.21 -15.30
CA ASP A 129 -12.39 -11.79 -15.43
C ASP A 129 -11.67 -10.92 -14.39
N ILE A 130 -11.34 -11.50 -13.22
CA ILE A 130 -10.69 -10.81 -12.12
C ILE A 130 -9.39 -11.52 -11.73
N ILE A 131 -8.29 -10.78 -11.75
CA ILE A 131 -7.00 -11.19 -11.20
C ILE A 131 -6.86 -10.63 -9.80
N VAL A 132 -6.48 -11.48 -8.84
CA VAL A 132 -6.09 -11.05 -7.49
C VAL A 132 -4.61 -11.36 -7.28
N PHE A 133 -3.78 -10.33 -7.16
CA PHE A 133 -2.40 -10.53 -6.72
C PHE A 133 -2.36 -10.72 -5.21
N ALA A 134 -1.58 -11.69 -4.75
CA ALA A 134 -1.32 -11.91 -3.33
C ALA A 134 0.18 -12.13 -3.08
N ASP A 135 0.69 -11.55 -1.99
CA ASP A 135 1.98 -11.98 -1.43
C ASP A 135 1.79 -13.34 -0.73
N ASP A 136 2.85 -14.14 -0.63
CA ASP A 136 2.80 -15.49 -0.07
C ASP A 136 2.59 -15.56 1.45
N ASP A 137 2.64 -14.44 2.15
CA ASP A 137 2.41 -14.31 3.60
C ASP A 137 1.09 -13.60 3.96
N ALA A 138 0.23 -13.39 2.95
CA ALA A 138 -1.05 -12.69 3.07
C ALA A 138 -2.17 -13.63 3.53
N ILE A 139 -2.67 -13.47 4.75
CA ILE A 139 -3.78 -14.28 5.28
C ILE A 139 -5.10 -13.51 5.15
N TRP A 140 -6.10 -14.15 4.55
CA TRP A 140 -7.39 -13.54 4.24
C TRP A 140 -8.49 -13.97 5.22
N PRO A 141 -9.33 -13.04 5.69
CA PRO A 141 -10.59 -13.42 6.32
C PRO A 141 -11.52 -14.08 5.28
N PRO A 142 -12.45 -14.96 5.71
CA PRO A 142 -13.36 -15.68 4.81
C PRO A 142 -14.21 -14.78 3.90
N THR A 143 -14.42 -13.53 4.32
CA THR A 143 -15.26 -12.55 3.62
C THR A 143 -14.49 -11.67 2.63
N LEU A 144 -13.16 -11.79 2.55
CA LEU A 144 -12.34 -10.87 1.76
C LEU A 144 -12.71 -10.87 0.27
N LEU A 145 -12.82 -12.05 -0.35
CA LEU A 145 -13.12 -12.14 -1.78
C LEU A 145 -14.52 -11.61 -2.10
N SER A 146 -15.53 -11.92 -1.29
CA SER A 146 -16.90 -11.47 -1.56
C SER A 146 -17.04 -9.95 -1.50
N TYR A 147 -16.43 -9.30 -0.51
CA TYR A 147 -16.41 -7.83 -0.45
C TYR A 147 -15.53 -7.21 -1.55
N THR A 148 -14.44 -7.88 -1.94
CA THR A 148 -13.60 -7.41 -3.04
C THR A 148 -14.36 -7.44 -4.37
N LEU A 149 -15.10 -8.52 -4.63
CA LEU A 149 -15.91 -8.69 -5.84
C LEU A 149 -17.10 -7.73 -5.89
N ALA A 150 -17.73 -7.45 -4.75
CA ALA A 150 -18.82 -6.46 -4.67
C ALA A 150 -18.42 -5.08 -5.22
N CYS A 151 -17.14 -4.68 -5.07
CA CYS A 151 -16.64 -3.43 -5.62
C CYS A 151 -16.60 -3.42 -7.17
N PHE A 152 -16.50 -4.57 -7.83
CA PHE A 152 -16.47 -4.67 -9.29
C PHE A 152 -17.86 -4.66 -9.93
N GLU A 153 -18.95 -4.67 -9.15
CA GLU A 153 -20.29 -4.42 -9.67
C GLU A 153 -20.36 -3.05 -10.38
N ASP A 154 -19.60 -2.06 -9.87
CA ASP A 154 -19.32 -0.84 -10.62
C ASP A 154 -18.28 -1.11 -11.73
N GLN A 155 -18.74 -1.00 -12.97
CA GLN A 155 -17.94 -1.21 -14.17
C GLN A 155 -16.78 -0.20 -14.32
N LYS A 156 -16.79 0.93 -13.59
CA LYS A 156 -15.71 1.93 -13.57
C LYS A 156 -14.57 1.57 -12.62
N VAL A 157 -14.75 0.58 -11.74
CA VAL A 157 -13.72 0.14 -10.80
C VAL A 157 -12.73 -0.77 -11.53
N GLY A 158 -11.51 -0.29 -11.71
CA GLY A 158 -10.43 -1.03 -12.38
C GLY A 158 -9.58 -1.87 -11.44
N GLY A 159 -9.47 -1.46 -10.17
CA GLY A 159 -8.73 -2.18 -9.13
C GLY A 159 -9.24 -1.91 -7.72
N VAL A 160 -9.08 -2.89 -6.84
CA VAL A 160 -9.62 -2.92 -5.47
C VAL A 160 -8.52 -3.32 -4.51
N GLY A 161 -8.38 -2.57 -3.42
CA GLY A 161 -7.41 -2.83 -2.36
C GLY A 161 -8.08 -3.26 -1.06
N THR A 162 -7.30 -3.82 -0.16
CA THR A 162 -7.78 -4.36 1.11
C THR A 162 -7.32 -3.51 2.30
N SER A 163 -8.05 -3.61 3.41
CA SER A 163 -7.59 -3.10 4.71
C SER A 163 -6.72 -4.14 5.39
N GLN A 164 -5.65 -3.68 6.06
CA GLN A 164 -4.58 -4.55 6.53
C GLN A 164 -4.33 -4.44 8.02
N ARG A 165 -3.93 -5.54 8.63
CA ARG A 165 -3.51 -5.62 10.03
C ARG A 165 -2.28 -6.54 10.16
N VAL A 166 -1.45 -6.28 11.17
CA VAL A 166 -0.29 -7.14 11.46
C VAL A 166 -0.74 -8.43 12.12
N GLN A 167 -0.26 -9.56 11.60
CA GLN A 167 -0.26 -10.85 12.28
C GLN A 167 1.02 -10.97 13.12
N PRO A 168 0.92 -11.13 14.45
CA PRO A 168 2.10 -11.37 15.27
C PRO A 168 2.66 -12.78 15.05
N VAL A 169 3.98 -12.93 15.06
CA VAL A 169 4.64 -14.25 14.97
C VAL A 169 4.51 -15.03 16.30
N GLY A 170 4.57 -14.32 17.42
CA GLY A 170 4.49 -14.91 18.77
C GLY A 170 3.25 -14.46 19.56
N GLU A 171 3.16 -14.88 20.82
CA GLU A 171 2.06 -14.50 21.72
C GLU A 171 1.92 -12.99 21.93
N ARG A 172 3.02 -12.24 21.77
CA ARG A 172 3.07 -10.79 21.90
C ARG A 172 3.80 -10.18 20.72
N MET A 173 3.29 -9.04 20.25
CA MET A 173 3.98 -8.23 19.26
C MET A 173 5.29 -7.68 19.83
N THR A 174 6.36 -7.86 19.07
CA THR A 174 7.64 -7.17 19.22
C THR A 174 7.48 -5.67 18.97
N VAL A 175 8.49 -4.88 19.34
CA VAL A 175 8.50 -3.45 19.03
C VAL A 175 8.32 -3.19 17.53
N TRP A 176 8.94 -4.00 16.67
CA TRP A 176 8.88 -3.83 15.21
C TRP A 176 7.47 -4.11 14.66
N GLU A 177 6.82 -5.17 15.14
CA GLU A 177 5.42 -5.48 14.80
C GLU A 177 4.47 -4.38 15.26
N VAL A 178 4.68 -3.81 16.46
CA VAL A 178 3.88 -2.66 16.93
C VAL A 178 4.10 -1.43 16.04
N LEU A 179 5.35 -1.10 15.68
CA LEU A 179 5.63 0.01 14.78
C LEU A 179 5.01 -0.20 13.39
N ALA A 180 5.00 -1.43 12.88
CA ALA A 180 4.33 -1.79 11.65
C ALA A 180 2.80 -1.61 11.78
N ALA A 181 2.20 -2.06 12.88
CA ALA A 181 0.78 -1.93 13.15
C ALA A 181 0.32 -0.46 13.26
N PHE A 182 1.12 0.40 13.89
CA PHE A 182 0.90 1.84 13.89
C PHE A 182 0.85 2.42 12.47
N ARG A 183 1.78 2.01 11.60
CA ARG A 183 1.83 2.50 10.21
C ARG A 183 0.65 1.99 9.39
N LEU A 184 0.27 0.71 9.54
CA LEU A 184 -0.90 0.15 8.86
C LEU A 184 -2.19 0.84 9.31
N THR A 185 -2.36 1.13 10.60
CA THR A 185 -3.54 1.85 11.10
C THR A 185 -3.63 3.24 10.47
N ILE A 186 -2.53 4.00 10.44
CA ILE A 186 -2.50 5.31 9.78
C ILE A 186 -2.83 5.18 8.29
N ARG A 187 -2.29 4.15 7.62
CA ARG A 187 -2.55 3.89 6.19
C ARG A 187 -4.01 3.55 5.93
N ASN A 188 -4.64 2.70 6.73
CA ASN A 188 -6.04 2.32 6.58
C ASN A 188 -6.97 3.54 6.76
N ILE A 189 -6.68 4.41 7.73
CA ILE A 189 -7.40 5.68 7.91
C ILE A 189 -7.23 6.57 6.68
N GLU A 190 -6.00 6.71 6.18
CA GLU A 190 -5.73 7.53 5.01
C GLU A 190 -6.49 7.01 3.77
N ILE A 191 -6.41 5.71 3.49
CA ILE A 191 -7.11 5.06 2.38
C ILE A 191 -8.62 5.21 2.51
N SER A 192 -9.22 4.80 3.64
CA SER A 192 -10.68 4.91 3.83
C SER A 192 -11.15 6.35 3.75
N SER A 193 -10.39 7.30 4.29
CA SER A 193 -10.73 8.72 4.23
C SER A 193 -10.70 9.28 2.82
N SER A 194 -9.66 8.97 2.02
CA SER A 194 -9.59 9.44 0.64
C SER A 194 -10.66 8.77 -0.21
N THR A 195 -10.84 7.45 -0.06
CA THR A 195 -11.88 6.72 -0.79
C THR A 195 -13.28 7.26 -0.47
N HIS A 196 -13.53 7.67 0.77
CA HIS A 196 -14.79 8.29 1.15
C HIS A 196 -14.97 9.71 0.59
N ILE A 197 -13.94 10.57 0.67
CA ILE A 197 -14.05 11.99 0.34
C ILE A 197 -14.18 12.19 -1.18
N ASP A 198 -13.32 11.53 -1.95
CA ASP A 198 -13.22 11.75 -3.39
C ASP A 198 -13.12 10.45 -4.20
N GLY A 199 -13.10 9.28 -3.56
CA GLY A 199 -12.82 8.02 -4.25
C GLY A 199 -11.32 7.71 -4.33
N GLY A 200 -10.50 8.49 -3.64
CA GLY A 200 -9.06 8.42 -3.72
C GLY A 200 -8.35 7.27 -3.04
N LEU A 201 -7.20 6.89 -3.62
CA LEU A 201 -6.41 5.76 -3.15
C LEU A 201 -4.91 5.89 -3.47
N PRO A 202 -4.06 6.18 -2.47
CA PRO A 202 -2.66 6.57 -2.72
C PRO A 202 -1.82 5.48 -3.40
N CYS A 203 -2.05 4.21 -3.04
CA CYS A 203 -1.39 3.04 -3.60
C CYS A 203 -2.16 1.80 -3.15
N LEU A 204 -2.58 0.96 -4.09
CA LEU A 204 -3.05 -0.39 -3.79
C LEU A 204 -1.89 -1.15 -3.16
N SER A 205 -2.12 -1.90 -2.08
CA SER A 205 -1.01 -2.64 -1.46
C SER A 205 -0.67 -3.87 -2.28
N GLY A 206 0.62 -4.09 -2.54
CA GLY A 206 1.10 -5.31 -3.19
C GLY A 206 0.81 -6.61 -2.41
N ARG A 207 0.45 -6.54 -1.11
CA ARG A 207 0.10 -7.75 -0.35
C ARG A 207 -1.14 -8.43 -0.84
N THR A 208 -2.18 -7.65 -1.17
CA THR A 208 -3.37 -8.14 -1.86
C THR A 208 -4.06 -6.99 -2.57
N ALA A 209 -4.25 -7.16 -3.88
CA ALA A 209 -5.02 -6.24 -4.69
C ALA A 209 -5.64 -6.98 -5.86
N ALA A 210 -6.90 -6.65 -6.16
CA ALA A 210 -7.65 -7.23 -7.26
C ALA A 210 -7.77 -6.24 -8.42
N TYR A 211 -7.80 -6.73 -9.64
CA TYR A 211 -7.89 -5.93 -10.86
C TYR A 211 -8.74 -6.64 -11.91
N ARG A 212 -9.35 -5.87 -12.81
CA ARG A 212 -9.97 -6.45 -14.00
C ARG A 212 -8.90 -7.00 -14.93
N THR A 213 -9.04 -8.27 -15.31
CA THR A 213 -8.09 -8.97 -16.18
C THR A 213 -7.94 -8.28 -17.53
N VAL A 214 -9.02 -7.73 -18.08
CA VAL A 214 -9.00 -7.04 -19.38
C VAL A 214 -8.02 -5.85 -19.40
N ILE A 215 -7.83 -5.17 -18.26
CA ILE A 215 -6.88 -4.05 -18.17
C ILE A 215 -5.45 -4.58 -18.16
N LEU A 216 -5.19 -5.64 -17.40
CA LEU A 216 -3.84 -6.19 -17.24
C LEU A 216 -3.39 -6.98 -18.48
N LYS A 217 -4.32 -7.50 -19.28
CA LYS A 217 -4.01 -8.19 -20.53
C LYS A 217 -3.75 -7.27 -21.71
N ASP A 218 -3.91 -5.96 -21.53
CA ASP A 218 -3.55 -5.00 -22.55
C ASP A 218 -2.06 -5.18 -22.94
N PRO A 219 -1.73 -5.37 -24.22
CA PRO A 219 -0.34 -5.54 -24.65
C PRO A 219 0.56 -4.35 -24.30
N GLU A 220 0.02 -3.12 -24.31
CA GLU A 220 0.73 -1.91 -23.91
C GLU A 220 1.01 -1.92 -22.40
N PHE A 221 0.01 -2.31 -21.59
CA PHE A 221 0.19 -2.51 -20.15
C PHE A 221 1.33 -3.51 -19.88
N LEU A 222 1.27 -4.70 -20.49
CA LEU A 222 2.26 -5.75 -20.23
C LEU A 222 3.65 -5.31 -20.64
N HIS A 223 3.78 -4.60 -21.77
CA HIS A 223 5.05 -4.06 -22.22
C HIS A 223 5.59 -3.01 -21.26
N GLU A 224 4.81 -1.97 -20.92
CA GLU A 224 5.27 -0.92 -20.00
C GLU A 224 5.54 -1.46 -18.59
N PHE A 225 4.77 -2.44 -18.12
CA PHE A 225 4.96 -3.02 -16.79
C PHE A 225 6.30 -3.72 -16.66
N THR A 226 6.74 -4.43 -17.70
CA THR A 226 8.03 -5.13 -17.73
C THR A 226 9.18 -4.26 -18.25
N HIS A 227 8.92 -3.11 -18.86
CA HIS A 227 9.92 -2.19 -19.43
C HIS A 227 9.83 -0.77 -18.82
N ASP A 228 9.60 -0.70 -17.51
CA ASP A 228 9.56 0.54 -16.75
C ASP A 228 10.99 0.96 -16.37
N TYR A 229 11.41 2.17 -16.76
CA TYR A 229 12.76 2.66 -16.50
C TYR A 229 12.76 3.99 -15.76
N TRP A 230 13.53 4.06 -14.68
CA TRP A 230 13.87 5.33 -14.06
C TRP A 230 14.92 6.07 -14.91
N LEU A 231 14.57 7.31 -15.31
CA LEU A 231 15.36 8.16 -16.22
C LEU A 231 15.72 7.48 -17.55
N GLY A 232 14.89 6.55 -18.03
CA GLY A 232 15.14 5.80 -19.26
C GLY A 232 16.39 4.90 -19.21
N LYS A 233 16.99 4.70 -18.03
CA LYS A 233 18.28 4.01 -17.87
C LYS A 233 18.23 2.88 -16.85
N TYR A 234 17.60 3.09 -15.70
CA TYR A 234 17.60 2.14 -14.60
C TYR A 234 16.30 1.36 -14.61
N HIS A 235 16.35 0.09 -14.98
CA HIS A 235 15.18 -0.77 -15.06
C HIS A 235 14.55 -0.98 -13.67
N LEU A 236 13.25 -0.74 -13.54
CA LEU A 236 12.52 -0.77 -12.27
C LEU A 236 11.94 -2.16 -12.01
N ASN A 237 12.62 -2.91 -11.14
CA ASN A 237 12.19 -4.26 -10.75
C ASN A 237 11.35 -4.30 -9.47
N SER A 238 11.26 -3.16 -8.77
CA SER A 238 10.43 -2.96 -7.58
C SER A 238 9.30 -1.96 -7.83
N GLY A 239 8.35 -1.88 -6.90
CA GLY A 239 7.23 -0.93 -6.98
C GLY A 239 6.18 -1.31 -8.02
N ASP A 240 5.93 -2.60 -8.20
CA ASP A 240 4.82 -3.15 -8.98
C ASP A 240 3.48 -2.53 -8.58
N ASP A 241 3.25 -2.38 -7.27
CA ASP A 241 2.06 -1.78 -6.69
C ASP A 241 1.84 -0.31 -7.11
N LYS A 242 2.92 0.46 -7.15
CA LYS A 242 2.91 1.86 -7.63
C LYS A 242 2.71 1.94 -9.13
N PHE A 243 3.32 1.04 -9.91
CA PHE A 243 3.09 1.00 -11.36
C PHE A 243 1.61 0.71 -11.64
N LEU A 244 1.08 -0.37 -11.05
CA LEU A 244 -0.32 -0.76 -11.21
C LEU A 244 -1.25 0.39 -10.83
N THR A 245 -1.04 1.00 -9.66
CA THR A 245 -1.84 2.14 -9.23
C THR A 245 -1.73 3.30 -10.23
N ARG A 246 -0.51 3.70 -10.62
CA ARG A 246 -0.26 4.79 -11.58
C ARG A 246 -0.98 4.54 -12.90
N TRP A 247 -0.87 3.32 -13.45
CA TRP A 247 -1.50 2.94 -14.71
C TRP A 247 -3.02 3.12 -14.65
N MET A 248 -3.65 2.68 -13.55
CA MET A 248 -5.10 2.88 -13.35
C MET A 248 -5.45 4.37 -13.42
N VAL A 249 -4.72 5.23 -12.68
CA VAL A 249 -4.99 6.68 -12.63
C VAL A 249 -4.83 7.30 -14.02
N THR A 250 -3.74 7.01 -14.72
CA THR A 250 -3.40 7.66 -16.00
C THR A 250 -4.34 7.27 -17.13
N HIS A 251 -4.98 6.11 -17.05
CA HIS A 251 -5.91 5.59 -18.05
C HIS A 251 -7.40 5.79 -17.70
N GLY A 252 -7.69 6.67 -16.74
CA GLY A 252 -9.06 7.08 -16.41
C GLY A 252 -9.86 6.08 -15.58
N TRP A 253 -9.21 5.05 -15.02
CA TRP A 253 -9.82 4.21 -14.00
C TRP A 253 -9.86 4.95 -12.68
N SER A 254 -10.89 4.71 -11.86
CA SER A 254 -11.00 5.36 -10.56
C SER A 254 -9.94 4.84 -9.58
N THR A 255 -8.83 5.57 -9.44
CA THR A 255 -7.80 5.46 -8.38
C THR A 255 -7.17 6.85 -8.19
N TRP A 256 -6.71 7.24 -6.98
CA TRP A 256 -6.23 8.63 -6.76
C TRP A 256 -4.98 8.79 -5.88
N THR A 257 -4.01 9.61 -6.30
CA THR A 257 -2.71 9.77 -5.59
C THR A 257 -2.60 11.09 -4.80
N ASN A 258 -1.93 11.08 -3.63
CA ASN A 258 -1.46 12.27 -2.92
C ASN A 258 0.08 12.32 -2.85
N PHE A 259 0.67 13.50 -3.08
CA PHE A 259 2.11 13.71 -3.23
C PHE A 259 2.85 13.99 -1.89
N PHE A 260 4.11 13.52 -1.83
CA PHE A 260 5.24 13.71 -0.90
C PHE A 260 5.06 14.39 0.49
N ASN A 261 5.59 13.74 1.55
CA ASN A 261 5.76 14.32 2.89
C ASN A 261 7.07 13.99 3.66
N PRO A 262 8.30 14.14 3.10
CA PRO A 262 9.53 14.08 3.90
C PRO A 262 10.01 15.46 4.38
N PHE A 263 9.92 16.51 3.56
CA PHE A 263 10.52 17.82 3.89
C PHE A 263 9.87 18.51 5.09
N THR A 264 8.54 18.37 5.25
CA THR A 264 7.86 19.03 6.38
C THR A 264 8.19 18.40 7.74
N LEU A 265 8.66 17.14 7.78
CA LEU A 265 9.02 16.50 9.05
C LEU A 265 10.32 17.10 9.62
N LEU A 266 11.29 17.40 8.75
CA LEU A 266 12.59 17.96 9.13
C LEU A 266 12.54 19.49 9.30
N ALA A 267 11.58 20.16 8.65
CA ALA A 267 11.33 21.58 8.86
C ALA A 267 11.00 21.91 10.33
N GLY A 268 10.34 20.99 11.06
CA GLY A 268 10.02 21.15 12.49
C GLY A 268 11.28 21.31 13.36
N PRO A 269 12.17 20.30 13.44
CA PRO A 269 13.43 20.40 14.17
C PRO A 269 14.31 21.57 13.72
N GLY A 270 14.38 21.86 12.42
CA GLY A 270 15.16 23.01 11.91
C GLY A 270 14.64 24.36 12.41
N LEU A 271 13.31 24.55 12.38
CA LEU A 271 12.68 25.76 12.92
C LEU A 271 12.87 25.87 14.44
N VAL A 272 12.74 24.76 15.17
CA VAL A 272 12.94 24.74 16.63
C VAL A 272 14.40 25.06 16.98
N ALA A 273 15.37 24.51 16.26
CA ALA A 273 16.78 24.82 16.46
C ALA A 273 17.07 26.32 16.23
N TYR A 274 16.46 26.92 15.20
CA TYR A 274 16.56 28.36 14.96
C TYR A 274 15.94 29.18 16.11
N ILE A 275 14.76 28.78 16.62
CA ILE A 275 14.12 29.47 17.74
C ILE A 275 14.94 29.33 19.02
N VAL A 276 15.50 28.15 19.29
CA VAL A 276 16.42 27.89 20.41
C VAL A 276 17.64 28.81 20.32
N TYR A 277 18.27 28.92 19.16
CA TYR A 277 19.39 29.85 18.94
C TYR A 277 18.98 31.32 19.16
N LYS A 278 17.83 31.74 18.64
CA LYS A 278 17.32 33.11 18.87
C LYS A 278 16.95 33.36 20.34
N SER A 279 16.62 32.32 21.10
CA SER A 279 16.31 32.36 22.54
C SER A 279 17.57 32.46 23.42
N THR A 280 18.77 32.33 22.86
CA THR A 280 20.04 32.62 23.56
C THR A 280 20.51 34.06 23.37
N ILE A 281 19.81 34.85 22.54
CA ILE A 281 20.14 36.24 22.24
C ILE A 281 19.25 37.14 23.12
N PRO A 282 19.78 38.22 23.71
CA PRO A 282 18.98 39.22 24.40
C PRO A 282 17.86 39.80 23.52
N THR A 283 16.69 40.08 24.10
CA THR A 283 15.49 40.54 23.37
C THR A 283 15.67 41.89 22.70
N ASP A 284 16.49 42.77 23.28
CA ASP A 284 16.92 44.07 22.74
C ASP A 284 17.77 43.94 21.46
N GLN A 285 18.42 42.79 21.25
CA GLN A 285 19.17 42.46 20.03
C GLN A 285 18.35 41.58 19.07
N GLY A 286 17.03 41.58 19.24
CA GLY A 286 16.08 40.82 18.42
C GLY A 286 16.03 39.33 18.75
N GLY A 287 16.45 38.91 19.95
CA GLY A 287 16.23 37.56 20.47
C GLY A 287 14.79 37.30 20.92
N PHE A 288 14.48 36.06 21.32
CA PHE A 288 13.15 35.68 21.83
C PHE A 288 13.10 35.72 23.36
N HIS A 289 11.93 36.07 23.91
CA HIS A 289 11.71 36.24 25.35
C HIS A 289 11.66 34.92 26.13
N LEU A 290 11.33 33.81 25.46
CA LEU A 290 11.26 32.49 26.08
C LEU A 290 12.67 31.89 26.23
N PRO A 291 12.99 31.26 27.38
CA PRO A 291 14.26 30.57 27.53
C PRO A 291 14.30 29.31 26.65
N TRP A 292 15.48 28.99 26.13
CA TRP A 292 15.68 27.87 25.19
C TRP A 292 15.15 26.51 25.70
N TRP A 293 15.28 26.24 27.02
CA TRP A 293 14.82 24.98 27.61
C TRP A 293 13.29 24.84 27.56
N ASN A 294 12.56 25.96 27.69
CA ASN A 294 11.10 25.98 27.62
C ASN A 294 10.64 25.64 26.19
N VAL A 295 11.31 26.20 25.17
CA VAL A 295 11.05 25.88 23.77
C VAL A 295 11.25 24.38 23.49
N ILE A 296 12.34 23.79 23.99
CA ILE A 296 12.62 22.36 23.82
C ILE A 296 11.56 21.49 24.52
N VAL A 297 11.27 21.76 25.79
CA VAL A 297 10.28 20.98 26.56
C VAL A 297 8.90 21.07 25.91
N CYS A 298 8.44 22.28 25.56
CA CYS A 298 7.17 22.46 24.88
C CYS A 298 7.12 21.74 23.53
N TYR A 299 8.21 21.76 22.75
CA TYR A 299 8.27 21.03 21.49
C TYR A 299 8.22 19.52 21.70
N LEU A 300 8.90 18.97 22.70
CA LEU A 300 8.87 17.53 23.00
C LEU A 300 7.50 17.08 23.49
N VAL A 301 6.86 17.85 24.37
CA VAL A 301 5.49 17.60 24.83
C VAL A 301 4.53 17.64 23.65
N TRP A 302 4.62 18.66 22.82
CA TRP A 302 3.80 18.80 21.61
C TRP A 302 4.00 17.65 20.63
N LEU A 303 5.26 17.32 20.32
CA LEU A 303 5.60 16.24 19.40
C LEU A 303 5.04 14.92 19.93
N THR A 304 5.20 14.65 21.22
CA THR A 304 4.68 13.43 21.84
C THR A 304 3.16 13.41 21.79
N ALA A 305 2.50 14.46 22.29
CA ALA A 305 1.04 14.56 22.32
C ALA A 305 0.42 14.38 20.93
N THR A 306 0.98 15.03 19.92
CA THR A 306 0.41 14.97 18.57
C THR A 306 0.69 13.66 17.84
N ARG A 307 1.84 13.02 18.10
CA ARG A 307 2.15 11.70 17.54
C ARG A 307 1.32 10.61 18.19
N THR A 308 1.12 10.67 19.51
CA THR A 308 0.17 9.82 20.23
C THR A 308 -1.25 10.05 19.72
N GLY A 309 -1.66 11.32 19.54
CA GLY A 309 -2.95 11.70 18.99
C GLY A 309 -3.25 11.01 17.66
N LYS A 310 -2.24 10.91 16.79
CA LYS A 310 -2.36 10.20 15.50
C LYS A 310 -2.57 8.69 15.61
N LEU A 311 -2.15 8.12 16.73
CA LEU A 311 -2.21 6.69 17.01
C LEU A 311 -3.42 6.30 17.86
N LEU A 312 -4.24 7.26 18.30
CA LEU A 312 -5.42 7.00 19.12
C LEU A 312 -6.32 5.88 18.57
N PRO A 313 -6.61 5.78 17.26
CA PRO A 313 -7.41 4.68 16.73
C PRO A 313 -6.80 3.29 16.95
N HIS A 314 -5.46 3.17 16.92
CA HIS A 314 -4.77 1.92 17.28
C HIS A 314 -4.82 1.70 18.79
N LEU A 315 -4.46 2.73 19.57
CA LEU A 315 -4.38 2.66 21.02
C LEU A 315 -5.73 2.42 21.70
N TRP A 316 -6.83 2.76 21.03
CA TRP A 316 -8.19 2.41 21.49
C TRP A 316 -8.38 0.89 21.60
N ASN A 317 -7.81 0.12 20.67
CA ASN A 317 -7.88 -1.33 20.65
C ASN A 317 -6.73 -2.00 21.43
N ARG A 318 -5.58 -1.31 21.55
CA ARG A 318 -4.37 -1.82 22.23
C ARG A 318 -3.68 -0.71 23.05
N PRO A 319 -4.24 -0.31 24.21
CA PRO A 319 -3.72 0.80 24.99
C PRO A 319 -2.30 0.56 25.52
N GLN A 320 -1.92 -0.70 25.76
CA GLN A 320 -0.59 -1.08 26.21
C GLN A 320 0.53 -0.69 25.22
N ASP A 321 0.21 -0.53 23.93
CA ASP A 321 1.20 -0.21 22.91
C ASP A 321 1.68 1.25 23.02
N VAL A 322 1.08 2.08 23.89
CA VAL A 322 1.48 3.48 24.15
C VAL A 322 2.95 3.60 24.55
N ILE A 323 3.51 2.57 25.20
CA ILE A 323 4.91 2.54 25.62
C ILE A 323 5.89 2.61 24.42
N TYR A 324 5.43 2.24 23.22
CA TYR A 324 6.23 2.23 21.99
C TYR A 324 6.12 3.52 21.18
N VAL A 325 5.31 4.50 21.61
CA VAL A 325 5.21 5.80 20.93
C VAL A 325 6.57 6.51 20.82
N PRO A 326 7.44 6.55 21.85
CA PRO A 326 8.77 7.14 21.71
C PRO A 326 9.60 6.48 20.60
N ALA A 327 9.56 5.15 20.52
CA ALA A 327 10.24 4.39 19.46
C ALA A 327 9.67 4.72 18.08
N PHE A 328 8.34 4.86 17.95
CA PHE A 328 7.70 5.28 16.71
C PHE A 328 8.12 6.68 16.24
N ILE A 329 8.27 7.63 17.17
CA ILE A 329 8.73 8.98 16.86
C ILE A 329 10.17 8.97 16.34
N LEU A 330 11.07 8.27 17.04
CA LEU A 330 12.47 8.12 16.63
C LEU A 330 12.58 7.43 15.26
N PHE A 331 11.82 6.35 15.08
CA PHE A 331 11.75 5.64 13.81
C PHE A 331 11.23 6.53 12.68
N GLY A 332 10.28 7.43 12.95
CA GLY A 332 9.78 8.40 11.98
C GLY A 332 10.87 9.33 11.44
N TYR A 333 11.77 9.82 12.30
CA TYR A 333 12.91 10.64 11.88
C TYR A 333 13.96 9.82 11.13
N TYR A 334 14.30 8.64 11.65
CA TYR A 334 15.17 7.70 10.94
C TYR A 334 14.65 7.43 9.52
N PHE A 335 13.35 7.14 9.38
CA PHE A 335 12.72 6.87 8.09
C PHE A 335 12.73 8.09 7.15
N ALA A 336 12.65 9.31 7.68
CA ALA A 336 12.80 10.53 6.87
C ALA A 336 14.22 10.71 6.34
N ILE A 337 15.24 10.40 7.14
CA ILE A 337 16.64 10.37 6.69
C ILE A 337 16.83 9.29 5.62
N MET A 338 16.29 8.09 5.85
CA MET A 338 16.33 6.99 4.87
C MET A 338 15.66 7.37 3.55
N LYS A 339 14.56 8.13 3.56
CA LYS A 339 13.92 8.64 2.33
C LYS A 339 14.82 9.62 1.57
N ILE A 340 15.60 10.45 2.28
CA ILE A 340 16.55 11.36 1.64
C ILE A 340 17.70 10.54 1.04
N TYR A 341 18.24 9.57 1.78
CA TYR A 341 19.24 8.65 1.24
C TYR A 341 18.72 7.94 -0.02
N ALA A 342 17.49 7.41 0.02
CA ALA A 342 16.84 6.75 -1.10
C ALA A 342 16.72 7.65 -2.34
N LEU A 343 16.55 8.97 -2.17
CA LEU A 343 16.53 9.93 -3.29
C LEU A 343 17.86 9.94 -4.07
N PHE A 344 18.97 9.73 -3.38
CA PHE A 344 20.31 9.66 -3.99
C PHE A 344 20.70 8.25 -4.45
N THR A 345 19.95 7.22 -4.06
CA THR A 345 20.17 5.82 -4.45
C THR A 345 19.04 5.24 -5.31
N LEU A 346 18.32 6.07 -6.06
CA LEU A 346 17.23 5.62 -6.97
C LEU A 346 17.71 4.71 -8.10
N HIS A 347 19.02 4.54 -8.29
CA HIS A 347 19.62 3.59 -9.22
C HIS A 347 19.60 2.15 -8.68
N GLU A 348 19.39 1.95 -7.38
CA GLU A 348 19.24 0.64 -6.75
C GLU A 348 17.79 0.17 -6.88
N THR A 349 17.50 -0.66 -7.88
CA THR A 349 16.12 -1.01 -8.28
C THR A 349 15.71 -2.46 -8.00
N GLY A 350 16.55 -3.23 -7.29
CA GLY A 350 16.33 -4.66 -7.00
C GLY A 350 15.13 -4.98 -6.11
N TRP A 351 14.70 -6.24 -6.12
CA TRP A 351 13.65 -6.75 -5.23
C TRP A 351 14.20 -6.93 -3.80
N GLY A 352 14.20 -5.83 -3.03
CA GLY A 352 15.04 -5.66 -1.84
C GLY A 352 14.70 -6.46 -0.58
N THR A 353 13.71 -7.35 -0.56
CA THR A 353 13.31 -8.07 0.67
C THR A 353 13.76 -9.53 0.74
N ARG A 354 14.37 -10.11 -0.30
CA ARG A 354 14.83 -11.51 -0.27
C ARG A 354 16.30 -11.64 -0.66
N ALA A 355 17.06 -12.36 0.15
CA ALA A 355 18.43 -12.71 -0.14
C ALA A 355 18.49 -13.76 -1.28
N GLY A 356 19.42 -13.61 -2.23
CA GLY A 356 19.66 -14.60 -3.28
C GLY A 356 18.95 -14.36 -4.62
N ILE A 357 18.37 -13.17 -4.83
CA ILE A 357 17.82 -12.76 -6.13
C ILE A 357 18.99 -12.38 -7.06
N GLY A 358 19.06 -13.01 -8.23
CA GLY A 358 20.06 -12.72 -9.27
C GLY A 358 19.87 -11.33 -9.88
N ASP A 359 20.78 -10.91 -10.78
CA ASP A 359 20.69 -9.60 -11.45
C ASP A 359 19.36 -9.48 -12.22
N PRO A 360 18.45 -8.58 -11.83
CA PRO A 360 17.15 -8.43 -12.48
C PRO A 360 17.25 -7.99 -13.95
N THR A 361 18.35 -7.33 -14.32
CA THR A 361 18.65 -6.94 -15.71
C THR A 361 18.92 -8.18 -16.56
N ALA A 362 19.64 -9.16 -16.00
CA ALA A 362 19.87 -10.44 -16.65
C ALA A 362 18.58 -11.25 -16.80
N ALA A 363 17.68 -11.18 -15.81
CA ALA A 363 16.36 -11.83 -15.88
C ALA A 363 15.51 -11.29 -17.05
N THR A 364 15.44 -9.96 -17.18
CA THR A 364 14.68 -9.31 -18.26
C THR A 364 15.31 -9.57 -19.62
N ALA A 365 16.64 -9.43 -19.74
CA ALA A 365 17.34 -9.73 -20.99
C ALA A 365 17.22 -11.21 -21.42
N ALA A 366 17.09 -12.13 -20.47
CA ALA A 366 16.82 -13.54 -20.78
C ALA A 366 15.37 -13.75 -21.26
N ALA A 367 14.40 -13.05 -20.66
CA ALA A 367 13.02 -13.08 -21.11
C ALA A 367 12.90 -12.54 -22.55
N ASP A 368 13.57 -11.43 -22.86
CA ASP A 368 13.56 -10.80 -24.19
C ASP A 368 14.17 -11.70 -25.28
N LYS A 369 15.21 -12.46 -24.93
CA LYS A 369 15.83 -13.45 -25.84
C LYS A 369 14.96 -14.67 -26.09
N GLY A 370 14.04 -14.99 -25.17
CA GLY A 370 13.11 -16.12 -25.27
C GLY A 370 11.77 -15.77 -25.91
N SER A 371 11.42 -14.48 -26.01
CA SER A 371 10.22 -14.02 -26.71
C SER A 371 10.43 -13.96 -28.22
N GLU A 372 9.58 -14.66 -28.98
CA GLU A 372 9.47 -14.39 -30.42
C GLU A 372 9.11 -12.91 -30.66
N PRO A 373 9.62 -12.27 -31.72
CA PRO A 373 9.30 -10.88 -32.02
C PRO A 373 7.79 -10.75 -32.15
N MET A 374 7.22 -9.91 -31.30
CA MET A 374 5.79 -9.60 -31.26
C MET A 374 5.35 -9.16 -32.66
N GLN A 375 4.58 -10.01 -33.36
CA GLN A 375 3.99 -9.64 -34.62
C GLN A 375 3.14 -8.38 -34.40
N ASP A 376 3.29 -7.44 -35.33
CA ASP A 376 2.62 -6.14 -35.39
C ASP A 376 1.09 -6.36 -35.21
N LEU A 377 0.58 -6.28 -33.97
CA LEU A 377 -0.83 -6.50 -33.62
C LEU A 377 -1.66 -5.27 -34.00
N LYS A 378 -1.66 -4.92 -35.29
CA LYS A 378 -2.65 -4.04 -35.91
C LYS A 378 -3.95 -4.82 -36.06
N GLY A 379 -4.69 -4.97 -34.98
CA GLY A 379 -5.96 -5.72 -35.02
C GLY A 379 -6.82 -5.68 -33.77
N PHE A 380 -6.38 -5.09 -32.66
CA PHE A 380 -7.26 -4.90 -31.51
C PHE A 380 -8.16 -3.67 -31.74
N PRO A 381 -9.50 -3.82 -31.65
CA PRO A 381 -10.37 -2.67 -31.66
C PRO A 381 -10.02 -1.79 -30.45
N PRO A 382 -10.11 -0.45 -30.58
CA PRO A 382 -9.95 0.44 -29.44
C PRO A 382 -10.93 0.03 -28.32
N PRO A 383 -10.59 0.28 -27.04
CA PRO A 383 -11.49 -0.02 -25.93
C PRO A 383 -12.87 0.58 -26.24
N PRO A 384 -13.97 -0.17 -26.00
CA PRO A 384 -15.30 0.32 -26.35
C PRO A 384 -15.54 1.68 -25.67
N GLN A 385 -15.98 2.67 -26.44
CA GLN A 385 -16.29 4.06 -26.00
C GLN A 385 -17.27 4.17 -24.81
N ARG A 386 -17.81 3.04 -24.34
CA ARG A 386 -18.86 2.94 -23.32
C ARG A 386 -18.44 3.45 -21.92
N TYR A 387 -17.15 3.72 -21.69
CA TYR A 387 -16.62 4.08 -20.36
C TYR A 387 -16.39 5.59 -20.15
N GLN A 388 -16.41 6.42 -21.20
CA GLN A 388 -16.05 7.85 -21.09
C GLN A 388 -17.23 8.77 -20.74
N ASP A 389 -18.48 8.38 -21.03
CA ASP A 389 -19.62 9.31 -21.03
C ASP A 389 -20.74 9.02 -20.00
N MET A 390 -20.54 8.12 -19.02
CA MET A 390 -21.59 7.85 -18.02
C MET A 390 -21.51 8.78 -16.81
N PRO A 391 -22.56 9.55 -16.46
CA PRO A 391 -22.59 10.33 -15.22
C PRO A 391 -22.44 9.41 -14.01
N ALA A 392 -21.78 9.89 -12.96
CA ALA A 392 -21.66 9.15 -11.69
C ALA A 392 -23.07 8.95 -11.09
N PRO A 393 -23.53 7.72 -10.86
CA PRO A 393 -24.73 7.52 -10.05
C PRO A 393 -24.40 7.92 -8.61
N ALA A 394 -25.25 8.74 -8.00
CA ALA A 394 -25.22 8.93 -6.56
C ALA A 394 -25.50 7.57 -5.89
N PRO A 395 -24.67 7.11 -4.93
CA PRO A 395 -24.89 5.82 -4.28
C PRO A 395 -26.17 5.89 -3.43
N GLN A 396 -27.25 5.29 -3.92
CA GLN A 396 -28.44 4.95 -3.13
C GLN A 396 -28.37 3.47 -2.76
N TYR A 397 -27.80 3.17 -1.59
CA TYR A 397 -27.84 1.82 -1.02
C TYR A 397 -28.88 1.78 0.12
N PRO A 398 -29.81 0.81 0.13
CA PRO A 398 -30.71 0.60 1.26
C PRO A 398 -29.92 0.27 2.53
N GLN A 399 -30.36 0.81 3.67
CA GLN A 399 -29.75 0.57 4.98
C GLN A 399 -30.13 -0.83 5.51
N THR A 400 -29.41 -1.87 5.12
CA THR A 400 -29.43 -3.15 5.84
C THR A 400 -28.22 -3.26 6.77
N LEU A 401 -28.41 -3.96 7.90
CA LEU A 401 -27.42 -4.13 8.96
C LEU A 401 -26.20 -4.90 8.41
N GLN A 402 -25.15 -4.17 8.01
CA GLN A 402 -23.92 -4.77 7.47
C GLN A 402 -23.13 -5.48 8.58
N LEU A 403 -22.68 -6.71 8.32
CA LEU A 403 -21.70 -7.41 9.14
C LEU A 403 -20.37 -6.64 9.14
N PRO A 404 -19.59 -6.65 10.23
CA PRO A 404 -18.29 -5.99 10.26
C PRO A 404 -17.35 -6.61 9.21
N VAL A 405 -16.77 -5.75 8.35
CA VAL A 405 -15.75 -6.18 7.38
C VAL A 405 -14.45 -6.47 8.13
N GLU A 406 -13.98 -7.71 8.02
CA GLU A 406 -12.72 -8.12 8.61
C GLU A 406 -11.53 -7.70 7.74
N MET A 407 -10.41 -7.37 8.40
CA MET A 407 -9.19 -6.94 7.71
C MET A 407 -8.32 -8.13 7.36
N GLN A 408 -7.65 -8.04 6.22
CA GLN A 408 -6.55 -8.94 5.87
C GLN A 408 -5.44 -8.83 6.92
N VAL A 409 -4.83 -9.97 7.27
CA VAL A 409 -3.64 -9.99 8.12
C VAL A 409 -2.42 -10.47 7.34
N GLY A 410 -1.23 -10.12 7.82
CA GLY A 410 0.02 -10.65 7.28
C GLY A 410 1.16 -10.36 8.24
N TYR A 411 2.19 -11.20 8.18
CA TYR A 411 3.35 -11.10 9.08
C TYR A 411 4.09 -9.78 8.87
N ALA A 412 4.68 -9.20 9.92
CA ALA A 412 5.53 -8.02 9.79
C ALA A 412 6.97 -8.49 9.51
N ARG A 413 7.35 -8.54 8.23
CA ARG A 413 8.70 -8.85 7.76
C ARG A 413 9.49 -7.57 7.47
#